data_AF-A0A9P7DII8-F1
#
_entry.id   AF-A0A9P7DII8-F1
#
_cell.length_a   1.000
_cell.length_b   1.000
_cell.length_c   1.000
_cell.angle_alpha   90.00
_cell.angle_beta   90.00
_cell.angle_gamma   90.00
#
_symmetry.space_group_name_H-M   'P 1'
#
loop_
_entity.id
_entity.type
_entity.pdbx_description
1 polymer ?
#
loop_
_entity_poly.entity_id
_entity_poly.type
_entity_poly.pdbx_seq_one_letter_code
_entity_poly.pdbx_strand_id
1 'polypeptide(L)'
;EVIAGITPAEYAAVVAFTSEERDFEVRAKFVYFADTQDLHIMPPLPVHEQPAAHLAKAINKFMEAIPYDKLLIDITMHLNHRIQNKDSMNIPDLHLTVTAQPPEDMESDEIVVAKSISKWVGECGLSSDRNCMVRKLSITCDGHRDIDYAFVISFEERVKWQQPKEDNIIAQQLRLAPALDYEDFIPSRIKKSLRFGPVDIRSHTWIDISQIRYSMHKRGMDGHFNFNNKNTATFAEGTLYPILQMDDVEHMLDDAAENLKEYIISLMEGMGLEQSAVQSARDSRPMFDPVWGAATNSISLAIYLTAYCHYLDWRHHKYDKHK
;
A
#
# COMPACT_ATOMS: atom_id res chain seq x y z
N GLU A 1 -15.11 -5.16 5.46
CA GLU A 1 -16.55 -5.46 5.36
C GLU A 1 -17.07 -4.93 4.02
N VAL A 2 -18.13 -5.53 3.44
CA VAL A 2 -18.75 -5.06 2.20
C VAL A 2 -20.24 -4.80 2.44
N ILE A 3 -20.70 -3.61 2.12
CA ILE A 3 -22.10 -3.20 2.19
C ILE A 3 -22.59 -2.97 0.76
N ALA A 4 -23.56 -3.75 0.31
CA ALA A 4 -24.12 -3.67 -1.04
C ALA A 4 -25.36 -2.75 -1.09
N GLY A 5 -25.66 -2.23 -2.29
CA GLY A 5 -26.85 -1.41 -2.53
C GLY A 5 -26.74 0.03 -2.03
N ILE A 6 -25.53 0.53 -1.83
CA ILE A 6 -25.26 1.91 -1.45
C ILE A 6 -25.32 2.80 -2.70
N THR A 7 -26.24 3.76 -2.71
CA THR A 7 -26.34 4.74 -3.79
C THR A 7 -25.20 5.76 -3.74
N PRO A 8 -24.88 6.46 -4.86
CA PRO A 8 -23.87 7.52 -4.85
C PRO A 8 -24.17 8.64 -3.83
N ALA A 9 -25.44 8.94 -3.57
CA ALA A 9 -25.85 9.95 -2.59
C ALA A 9 -25.61 9.49 -1.15
N GLU A 10 -25.88 8.22 -0.84
CA GLU A 10 -25.57 7.63 0.47
C GLU A 10 -24.06 7.55 0.71
N TYR A 11 -23.28 7.15 -0.30
CA TYR A 11 -21.82 7.19 -0.22
C TYR A 11 -21.32 8.62 0.02
N ALA A 12 -21.84 9.62 -0.69
CA ALA A 12 -21.48 11.01 -0.46
C ALA A 12 -21.79 11.47 0.97
N ALA A 13 -22.92 11.04 1.54
CA ALA A 13 -23.28 11.31 2.94
C ALA A 13 -22.32 10.63 3.93
N VAL A 14 -21.91 9.38 3.67
CA VAL A 14 -20.91 8.67 4.50
C VAL A 14 -19.55 9.37 4.46
N VAL A 15 -19.12 9.80 3.27
CA VAL A 15 -17.86 10.57 3.12
C VAL A 15 -17.96 11.90 3.86
N ALA A 16 -19.05 12.65 3.69
CA ALA A 16 -19.25 13.92 4.39
C ALA A 16 -19.22 13.73 5.91
N PHE A 17 -19.93 12.71 6.43
CA PHE A 17 -19.99 12.40 7.86
C PHE A 17 -18.65 11.95 8.46
N THR A 18 -17.75 11.41 7.63
CA THR A 18 -16.42 10.97 8.06
C THR A 18 -15.33 11.99 7.78
N SER A 19 -15.58 13.00 6.91
CA SER A 19 -14.69 14.12 6.62
C SER A 19 -14.95 15.36 7.47
N GLU A 20 -16.18 15.55 7.96
CA GLU A 20 -16.60 16.71 8.77
C GLU A 20 -16.67 16.33 10.26
N GLU A 21 -15.69 16.83 11.05
CA GLU A 21 -15.85 17.15 12.47
C GLU A 21 -16.37 16.09 13.46
N ARG A 22 -15.87 14.85 13.45
CA ARG A 22 -15.86 14.01 14.66
C ARG A 22 -14.55 13.26 14.80
N ASP A 23 -13.99 13.29 16.01
CA ASP A 23 -12.88 12.43 16.46
C ASP A 23 -13.33 10.96 16.41
N PHE A 24 -13.44 10.39 15.21
CA PHE A 24 -13.48 8.95 15.05
C PHE A 24 -12.07 8.43 15.33
N GLU A 25 -11.94 7.67 16.41
CA GLU A 25 -10.68 7.09 16.91
C GLU A 25 -10.01 6.17 15.87
N VAL A 26 -10.77 5.67 14.88
CA VAL A 26 -10.29 4.83 13.77
C VAL A 26 -10.77 5.39 12.43
N ARG A 27 -9.84 5.88 11.61
CA ARG A 27 -10.11 6.32 10.22
C ARG A 27 -10.18 5.09 9.31
N ALA A 28 -11.34 4.45 9.24
CA ALA A 28 -11.58 3.40 8.25
C ALA A 28 -11.44 3.97 6.83
N LYS A 29 -10.80 3.21 5.93
CA LYS A 29 -10.78 3.52 4.50
C LYS A 29 -12.05 3.00 3.86
N PHE A 30 -12.70 3.86 3.08
CA PHE A 30 -13.89 3.52 2.30
C PHE A 30 -13.52 3.41 0.83
N VAL A 31 -13.92 2.33 0.18
CA VAL A 31 -13.81 2.15 -1.28
C VAL A 31 -15.20 1.89 -1.82
N TYR A 32 -15.68 2.77 -2.71
CA TYR A 32 -17.01 2.68 -3.29
C TYR A 32 -16.94 2.40 -4.79
N PHE A 33 -17.69 1.38 -5.23
CA PHE A 33 -17.83 1.02 -6.63
C PHE A 33 -19.22 1.37 -7.13
N ALA A 34 -19.36 2.49 -7.84
CA ALA A 34 -20.66 3.03 -8.25
C ALA A 34 -21.46 2.13 -9.20
N ASP A 35 -20.76 1.33 -10.00
CA ASP A 35 -21.33 0.38 -10.95
C ASP A 35 -21.94 -0.86 -10.26
N THR A 36 -21.40 -1.30 -9.12
CA THR A 36 -22.00 -2.38 -8.31
C THR A 36 -22.72 -1.91 -7.06
N GLN A 37 -22.64 -0.61 -6.74
CA GLN A 37 -23.19 -0.02 -5.52
C GLN A 37 -22.64 -0.67 -4.24
N ASP A 38 -21.38 -1.09 -4.29
CA ASP A 38 -20.70 -1.73 -3.16
C ASP A 38 -19.80 -0.73 -2.42
N LEU A 39 -19.95 -0.67 -1.11
CA LEU A 39 -19.07 0.06 -0.20
C LEU A 39 -18.22 -0.93 0.59
N HIS A 40 -16.92 -0.91 0.35
CA HIS A 40 -15.93 -1.67 1.10
C HIS A 40 -15.37 -0.81 2.24
N ILE A 41 -15.42 -1.33 3.46
CA ILE A 41 -14.84 -0.72 4.66
C ILE A 41 -13.60 -1.51 5.04
N MET A 42 -12.45 -0.84 5.03
CA MET A 42 -11.15 -1.42 5.35
C MET A 42 -10.52 -0.67 6.52
N PRO A 43 -10.36 -1.31 7.69
CA PRO A 43 -9.62 -0.68 8.79
C PRO A 43 -8.15 -0.50 8.40
N PRO A 44 -7.50 0.61 8.79
CA PRO A 44 -6.07 0.80 8.61
C PRO A 44 -5.33 -0.12 9.60
N LEU A 45 -5.01 -1.34 9.15
CA LEU A 45 -4.26 -2.28 9.96
C LEU A 45 -2.76 -2.10 9.71
N PRO A 46 -1.91 -2.17 10.74
CA PRO A 46 -0.45 -2.08 10.58
C PRO A 46 0.10 -3.02 9.49
N VAL A 47 -0.45 -4.23 9.38
CA VAL A 47 -0.07 -5.21 8.36
C VAL A 47 -0.32 -4.73 6.92
N HIS A 48 -1.28 -3.84 6.67
CA HIS A 48 -1.54 -3.25 5.34
C HIS A 48 -0.59 -2.09 5.03
N GLU A 49 -0.13 -1.35 6.03
CA GLU A 49 0.71 -0.17 5.82
C GLU A 49 2.20 -0.53 5.73
N GLN A 50 2.64 -1.53 6.49
CA GLN A 50 4.06 -1.85 6.63
C GLN A 50 4.76 -2.25 5.31
N PRO A 51 4.15 -3.05 4.42
CA PRO A 51 4.75 -3.37 3.12
C PRO A 51 4.95 -2.14 2.24
N ALA A 52 3.97 -1.23 2.26
CA ALA A 52 4.01 0.01 1.51
C ALA A 52 5.12 0.94 2.03
N ALA A 53 5.17 1.13 3.36
CA ALA A 53 6.23 1.90 4.01
C ALA A 53 7.63 1.32 3.73
N HIS A 54 7.75 0.00 3.65
CA HIS A 54 9.00 -0.67 3.32
C HIS A 54 9.48 -0.34 1.89
N LEU A 55 8.60 -0.47 0.90
CA LEU A 55 8.92 -0.09 -0.49
C LEU A 55 9.22 1.41 -0.61
N ALA A 56 8.49 2.27 0.11
CA ALA A 56 8.73 3.70 0.16
C ALA A 56 10.14 4.04 0.68
N LYS A 57 10.64 3.31 1.67
CA LYS A 57 12.01 3.48 2.16
C LYS A 57 13.05 3.08 1.10
N ALA A 58 12.82 1.97 0.41
CA ALA A 58 13.73 1.46 -0.62
C ALA A 58 13.84 2.43 -1.81
N ILE A 59 12.69 2.93 -2.29
CA ILE A 59 12.68 3.89 -3.40
C ILE A 59 13.33 5.21 -3.00
N ASN A 60 13.08 5.73 -1.78
CA ASN A 60 13.71 6.97 -1.34
C ASN A 60 15.25 6.86 -1.34
N LYS A 61 15.79 5.73 -0.88
CA LYS A 61 17.24 5.45 -0.92
C LYS A 61 17.77 5.37 -2.36
N PHE A 62 17.02 4.73 -3.26
CA PHE A 62 17.36 4.68 -4.69
C PHE A 62 17.41 6.10 -5.29
N MET A 63 16.39 6.91 -5.02
CA MET A 63 16.27 8.28 -5.50
C MET A 63 17.37 9.21 -4.97
N GLU A 64 17.76 9.05 -3.70
CA GLU A 64 18.87 9.81 -3.10
C GLU A 64 20.22 9.59 -3.80
N ALA A 65 20.39 8.45 -4.48
CA ALA A 65 21.61 8.09 -5.18
C ALA A 65 21.65 8.60 -6.64
N ILE A 66 20.57 9.16 -7.17
CA ILE A 66 20.55 9.76 -8.50
C ILE A 66 20.87 11.26 -8.37
N PRO A 67 21.90 11.76 -9.08
CA PRO A 67 22.20 13.19 -9.08
C PRO A 67 21.24 13.95 -10.01
N TYR A 68 20.26 14.63 -9.43
CA TYR A 68 19.37 15.57 -10.11
C TYR A 68 19.03 16.74 -9.18
N ASP A 69 18.51 17.84 -9.73
CA ASP A 69 18.08 18.97 -8.92
C ASP A 69 16.70 18.70 -8.30
N LYS A 70 16.67 18.53 -6.98
CA LYS A 70 15.45 18.23 -6.20
C LYS A 70 14.52 19.43 -6.03
N LEU A 71 14.96 20.64 -6.36
CA LEU A 71 14.09 21.82 -6.43
C LEU A 71 13.28 21.82 -7.73
N LEU A 72 13.87 21.34 -8.83
CA LEU A 72 13.24 21.29 -10.14
C LEU A 72 12.44 20.02 -10.37
N ILE A 73 12.88 18.88 -9.83
CA ILE A 73 12.19 17.60 -9.97
C ILE A 73 11.95 17.05 -8.56
N ASP A 74 10.69 17.03 -8.13
CA ASP A 74 10.28 16.37 -6.90
C ASP A 74 9.73 14.98 -7.19
N ILE A 75 10.19 13.99 -6.44
CA ILE A 75 9.79 12.59 -6.59
C ILE A 75 9.46 12.06 -5.21
N THR A 76 8.18 11.77 -5.00
CA THR A 76 7.67 11.39 -3.70
C THR A 76 6.88 10.09 -3.79
N MET A 77 7.24 9.11 -2.97
CA MET A 77 6.37 7.97 -2.68
C MET A 77 5.43 8.33 -1.54
N HIS A 78 4.18 8.59 -1.87
CA HIS A 78 3.14 8.84 -0.90
C HIS A 78 2.51 7.52 -0.42
N LEU A 79 2.09 7.52 0.85
CA LEU A 79 1.28 6.46 1.45
C LEU A 79 -0.12 7.00 1.67
N ASN A 80 -1.15 6.23 1.31
CA ASN A 80 -2.56 6.59 1.53
C ASN A 80 -2.94 7.95 0.94
N HIS A 81 -2.36 8.29 -0.22
CA HIS A 81 -2.55 9.59 -0.85
C HIS A 81 -3.63 9.52 -1.93
N ARG A 82 -4.43 10.58 -2.01
CA ARG A 82 -5.56 10.65 -2.93
C ARG A 82 -5.05 10.85 -4.35
N ILE A 83 -5.54 10.02 -5.26
CA ILE A 83 -5.42 10.19 -6.69
C ILE A 83 -6.81 10.44 -7.28
N GLN A 84 -6.94 11.51 -8.06
CA GLN A 84 -8.21 11.93 -8.63
C GLN A 84 -8.10 12.01 -10.16
N ASN A 85 -9.09 11.45 -10.83
CA ASN A 85 -9.37 11.75 -12.22
C ASN A 85 -10.78 12.37 -12.33
N LYS A 86 -11.21 12.63 -13.57
CA LYS A 86 -12.50 13.29 -13.83
C LYS A 86 -13.69 12.52 -13.25
N ASP A 87 -13.62 11.19 -13.22
CA ASP A 87 -14.76 10.31 -13.02
C ASP A 87 -14.67 9.50 -11.71
N SER A 88 -13.53 9.52 -11.03
CA SER A 88 -13.26 8.73 -9.84
C SER A 88 -12.19 9.34 -8.94
N MET A 89 -12.24 8.95 -7.68
CA MET A 89 -11.30 9.35 -6.65
C MET A 89 -10.91 8.11 -5.86
N ASN A 90 -9.62 7.77 -5.90
CA ASN A 90 -9.08 6.59 -5.23
C ASN A 90 -7.99 7.01 -4.24
N ILE A 91 -7.74 6.17 -3.25
CA ILE A 91 -6.67 6.37 -2.27
C ILE A 91 -5.84 5.08 -2.23
N PRO A 92 -4.89 4.90 -3.15
CA PRO A 92 -3.98 3.76 -3.09
C PRO A 92 -3.11 3.79 -1.83
N ASP A 93 -2.66 2.61 -1.41
CA ASP A 93 -1.75 2.48 -0.27
C ASP A 93 -0.33 2.93 -0.62
N LEU A 94 0.04 2.83 -1.90
CA LEU A 94 1.29 3.27 -2.49
C LEU A 94 1.02 4.18 -3.68
N HIS A 95 1.68 5.33 -3.76
CA HIS A 95 1.56 6.25 -4.89
C HIS A 95 2.86 7.00 -5.13
N LEU A 96 3.59 6.68 -6.20
CA LEU A 96 4.77 7.43 -6.62
C LEU A 96 4.39 8.53 -7.60
N THR A 97 4.73 9.77 -7.24
CA THR A 97 4.54 10.95 -8.08
C THR A 97 5.88 11.52 -8.52
N VAL A 98 5.87 12.12 -9.71
CA VAL A 98 6.98 12.94 -10.21
C VAL A 98 6.40 14.30 -10.58
N THR A 99 6.93 15.36 -9.97
CA THR A 99 6.54 16.74 -10.22
C THR A 99 7.73 17.50 -10.75
N ALA A 100 7.61 18.02 -11.97
CA ALA A 100 8.63 18.87 -12.57
C ALA A 100 8.19 20.34 -12.47
N GLN A 101 9.06 21.19 -11.94
CA GLN A 101 8.88 22.64 -11.84
C GLN A 101 9.75 23.33 -12.90
N PRO A 102 9.20 24.22 -13.73
CA PRO A 102 10.00 24.97 -14.69
C PRO A 102 11.09 25.78 -13.95
N PRO A 103 12.30 25.91 -14.51
CA PRO A 103 13.34 26.79 -13.96
C PRO A 103 12.83 28.24 -13.84
N GLU A 104 13.24 28.95 -12.78
CA GLU A 104 12.85 30.35 -12.54
C GLU A 104 13.23 31.29 -13.71
N ASP A 105 14.26 30.93 -14.47
CA ASP A 105 14.82 31.74 -15.56
C ASP A 105 14.14 31.50 -16.92
N MET A 106 13.13 30.62 -17.00
CA MET A 106 12.32 30.50 -18.23
C MET A 106 11.37 31.70 -18.33
N GLU A 107 11.83 32.77 -18.99
CA GLU A 107 10.97 33.84 -19.51
C GLU A 107 10.04 33.29 -20.60
N SER A 108 8.98 32.58 -20.21
CA SER A 108 7.85 32.31 -21.10
C SER A 108 6.61 33.00 -20.57
N ASP A 109 5.95 33.78 -21.43
CA ASP A 109 4.62 34.37 -21.19
C ASP A 109 3.52 33.32 -20.95
N GLU A 110 3.84 32.02 -21.11
CA GLU A 110 2.99 30.91 -20.73
C GLU A 110 3.27 30.48 -19.29
N ILE A 111 2.24 30.51 -18.44
CA ILE A 111 2.28 29.92 -17.11
C ILE A 111 2.48 28.41 -17.26
N VAL A 112 3.72 27.94 -17.16
CA VAL A 112 4.03 26.51 -17.10
C VAL A 112 3.66 26.01 -15.70
N VAL A 113 2.44 25.51 -15.54
CA VAL A 113 2.01 24.91 -14.27
C VAL A 113 2.81 23.63 -14.04
N ALA A 114 3.45 23.52 -12.87
CA ALA A 114 4.12 22.30 -12.45
C ALA A 114 3.15 21.11 -12.58
N LYS A 115 3.50 20.14 -13.43
CA LYS A 115 2.65 18.97 -13.69
C LYS A 115 3.15 17.81 -12.83
N SER A 116 2.37 17.46 -11.81
CA SER A 116 2.55 16.21 -11.07
C SER A 116 1.94 15.05 -11.87
N ILE A 117 2.75 14.05 -12.19
CA ILE A 117 2.29 12.82 -12.82
C ILE A 117 2.45 11.63 -11.88
N SER A 118 1.59 10.63 -12.05
CA SER A 118 1.62 9.39 -11.26
C SER A 118 2.37 8.32 -12.02
N LYS A 119 3.37 7.70 -11.40
CA LYS A 119 4.21 6.68 -12.03
C LYS A 119 3.91 5.29 -11.50
N TRP A 120 3.83 5.12 -10.19
CA TRP A 120 3.54 3.82 -9.56
C TRP A 120 2.32 3.93 -8.65
N VAL A 121 1.52 2.88 -8.58
CA VAL A 121 0.40 2.76 -7.63
C VAL A 121 0.34 1.37 -7.04
N GLY A 122 -0.12 1.23 -5.80
CA GLY A 122 -0.23 -0.07 -5.17
C GLY A 122 -1.31 -0.17 -4.11
N GLU A 123 -1.77 -1.40 -3.93
CA GLU A 123 -2.73 -1.79 -2.89
C GLU A 123 -2.15 -2.91 -2.04
N CYS A 124 -2.47 -2.86 -0.76
CA CYS A 124 -2.06 -3.82 0.23
C CYS A 124 -3.25 -4.25 1.09
N GLY A 125 -3.44 -5.55 1.24
CA GLY A 125 -4.62 -6.06 1.93
C GLY A 125 -4.61 -7.56 2.14
N LEU A 126 -5.68 -8.05 2.76
CA LEU A 126 -5.91 -9.48 2.87
C LEU A 126 -6.22 -10.07 1.49
N SER A 127 -5.87 -11.33 1.27
CA SER A 127 -6.11 -12.01 0.00
C SER A 127 -7.60 -12.16 -0.31
N SER A 128 -8.45 -12.15 0.72
CA SER A 128 -9.92 -12.07 0.56
C SER A 128 -10.37 -10.80 -0.17
N ASP A 129 -9.57 -9.73 -0.11
CA ASP A 129 -9.88 -8.44 -0.70
C ASP A 129 -9.17 -8.24 -2.05
N ARG A 130 -8.47 -9.26 -2.57
CA ARG A 130 -7.67 -9.16 -3.81
C ARG A 130 -8.48 -8.65 -5.00
N ASN A 131 -9.71 -9.12 -5.18
CA ASN A 131 -10.56 -8.66 -6.28
C ASN A 131 -10.90 -7.17 -6.15
N CYS A 132 -11.14 -6.69 -4.92
CA CYS A 132 -11.36 -5.27 -4.65
C CYS A 132 -10.09 -4.46 -4.95
N MET A 133 -8.93 -4.91 -4.48
CA MET A 133 -7.63 -4.28 -4.75
C MET A 133 -7.37 -4.16 -6.26
N VAL A 134 -7.49 -5.27 -7.00
CA VAL A 134 -7.28 -5.31 -8.45
C VAL A 134 -8.26 -4.40 -9.19
N ARG A 135 -9.55 -4.42 -8.81
CA ARG A 135 -10.56 -3.54 -9.43
C ARG A 135 -10.24 -2.07 -9.20
N LYS A 136 -9.85 -1.69 -7.97
CA LYS A 136 -9.45 -0.33 -7.63
C LYS A 136 -8.20 0.11 -8.40
N LEU A 137 -7.21 -0.76 -8.53
CA LEU A 137 -6.03 -0.51 -9.37
C LEU A 137 -6.40 -0.36 -10.85
N SER A 138 -7.29 -1.20 -11.38
CA SER A 138 -7.76 -1.09 -12.77
C SER A 138 -8.37 0.28 -13.04
N ILE A 139 -9.36 0.68 -12.24
CA ILE A 139 -10.02 2.00 -12.37
C ILE A 139 -8.98 3.14 -12.29
N THR A 140 -8.04 3.03 -11.35
CA THR A 140 -6.97 4.02 -11.20
C THR A 140 -6.07 4.08 -12.43
N CYS A 141 -5.58 2.94 -12.90
CA CYS A 141 -4.64 2.88 -14.02
C CYS A 141 -5.27 3.24 -15.37
N ASP A 142 -6.56 2.99 -15.55
CA ASP A 142 -7.32 3.38 -16.75
C ASP A 142 -7.51 4.89 -16.83
N GLY A 143 -7.70 5.56 -15.67
CA GLY A 143 -7.80 7.01 -15.58
C GLY A 143 -6.47 7.77 -15.63
N HIS A 144 -5.33 7.08 -15.48
CA HIS A 144 -4.00 7.69 -15.39
C HIS A 144 -2.99 6.96 -16.28
N ARG A 145 -2.81 7.46 -17.51
CA ARG A 145 -1.96 6.82 -18.53
C ARG A 145 -0.46 6.83 -18.21
N ASP A 146 -0.01 7.75 -17.37
CA ASP A 146 1.40 7.91 -17.00
C ASP A 146 1.88 6.87 -15.96
N ILE A 147 0.96 6.08 -15.40
CA ILE A 147 1.29 5.01 -14.45
C ILE A 147 1.92 3.85 -15.22
N ASP A 148 3.16 3.50 -14.88
CA ASP A 148 3.95 2.46 -15.53
C ASP A 148 3.84 1.11 -14.78
N TYR A 149 3.69 1.15 -13.45
CA TYR A 149 3.66 -0.05 -12.60
C TYR A 149 2.52 -0.02 -11.58
N ALA A 150 1.92 -1.19 -11.35
CA ALA A 150 0.90 -1.43 -10.35
C ALA A 150 1.29 -2.60 -9.42
N PHE A 151 1.10 -2.42 -8.11
CA PHE A 151 1.50 -3.37 -7.08
C PHE A 151 0.28 -3.93 -6.35
N VAL A 152 0.24 -5.25 -6.15
CA VAL A 152 -0.72 -5.91 -5.25
C VAL A 152 0.07 -6.68 -4.22
N ILE A 153 -0.05 -6.28 -2.95
CA ILE A 153 0.60 -6.95 -1.83
C ILE A 153 -0.48 -7.63 -1.01
N SER A 154 -0.52 -8.96 -1.05
CA SER A 154 -1.60 -9.73 -0.43
C SER A 154 -1.14 -10.60 0.72
N PHE A 155 -1.86 -10.54 1.83
CA PHE A 155 -1.71 -11.40 3.00
C PHE A 155 -2.73 -12.52 2.96
N GLU A 156 -2.29 -13.76 2.89
CA GLU A 156 -3.18 -14.91 3.02
C GLU A 156 -3.25 -15.32 4.49
N GLU A 157 -4.46 -15.29 5.04
CA GLU A 157 -4.72 -15.85 6.36
C GLU A 157 -4.96 -17.36 6.23
N ARG A 158 -4.33 -18.17 7.08
CA ARG A 158 -4.63 -19.61 7.17
C ARG A 158 -6.08 -19.84 7.57
N VAL A 159 -6.55 -19.04 8.53
CA VAL A 159 -7.93 -19.01 8.99
C VAL A 159 -8.30 -17.54 9.09
N LYS A 160 -9.36 -17.16 8.38
CA LYS A 160 -9.89 -15.79 8.44
C LYS A 160 -10.16 -15.42 9.90
N TRP A 161 -9.66 -14.26 10.33
CA TRP A 161 -9.90 -13.79 11.68
C TRP A 161 -11.40 -13.75 12.01
N GLN A 162 -11.72 -14.20 13.21
CA GLN A 162 -13.05 -14.12 13.80
C GLN A 162 -12.89 -13.72 15.26
N GLN A 163 -13.78 -12.88 15.75
CA GLN A 163 -13.83 -12.55 17.17
C GLN A 163 -14.01 -13.80 18.06
N PRO A 164 -13.48 -13.78 19.30
CA PRO A 164 -13.79 -14.81 20.29
C PRO A 164 -15.30 -14.98 20.49
N LYS A 165 -15.78 -16.23 20.54
CA LYS A 165 -17.19 -16.53 20.85
C LYS A 165 -17.52 -16.12 22.29
N GLU A 166 -18.65 -15.47 22.49
CA GLU A 166 -19.11 -14.91 23.78
C GLU A 166 -19.33 -15.97 24.88
N ASP A 167 -19.74 -17.17 24.48
CA ASP A 167 -19.94 -18.32 25.36
C ASP A 167 -18.63 -19.05 25.69
N ASN A 168 -17.52 -18.66 25.08
CA ASN A 168 -16.22 -19.22 25.39
C ASN A 168 -15.73 -18.70 26.76
N ILE A 169 -15.43 -19.62 27.67
CA ILE A 169 -14.86 -19.33 29.00
C ILE A 169 -13.62 -18.43 28.89
N ILE A 170 -12.80 -18.62 27.87
CA ILE A 170 -11.62 -17.80 27.60
C ILE A 170 -11.99 -16.35 27.27
N ALA A 171 -13.00 -16.15 26.42
CA ALA A 171 -13.46 -14.82 26.04
C ALA A 171 -13.97 -14.06 27.28
N GLN A 172 -14.73 -14.75 28.15
CA GLN A 172 -15.21 -14.19 29.41
C GLN A 172 -14.06 -13.83 30.36
N GLN A 173 -13.07 -14.72 30.50
CA GLN A 173 -11.88 -14.46 31.32
C GLN A 173 -11.09 -13.24 30.82
N LEU A 174 -10.85 -13.14 29.51
CA LEU A 174 -10.13 -12.02 28.91
C LEU A 174 -10.86 -10.68 29.12
N ARG A 175 -12.19 -10.67 29.10
CA ARG A 175 -12.98 -9.46 29.36
C ARG A 175 -13.02 -9.04 30.83
N LEU A 176 -13.08 -10.01 31.75
CA LEU A 176 -13.16 -9.74 33.19
C LEU A 176 -11.80 -9.33 33.79
N ALA A 177 -10.70 -9.84 33.24
CA ALA A 177 -9.35 -9.43 33.63
C ALA A 177 -9.03 -8.02 33.10
N PRO A 178 -8.07 -7.27 33.69
CA PRO A 178 -7.53 -6.04 33.10
C PRO A 178 -7.07 -6.21 31.65
N ALA A 179 -7.01 -5.11 30.89
CA ALA A 179 -6.46 -5.12 29.54
C ALA A 179 -5.01 -5.60 29.60
N LEU A 180 -4.69 -6.58 28.77
CA LEU A 180 -3.30 -6.93 28.52
C LEU A 180 -2.68 -5.73 27.82
N ASP A 181 -1.49 -5.33 28.25
CA ASP A 181 -0.66 -4.45 27.45
C ASP A 181 -0.09 -5.25 26.26
N TYR A 182 0.58 -4.54 25.35
CA TYR A 182 1.18 -5.16 24.18
C TYR A 182 2.20 -6.24 24.53
N GLU A 183 3.02 -6.00 25.56
CA GLU A 183 4.12 -6.89 25.97
C GLU A 183 3.64 -8.20 26.59
N ASP A 184 2.49 -8.17 27.26
CA ASP A 184 1.81 -9.34 27.82
C ASP A 184 0.93 -10.05 26.78
N PHE A 185 0.49 -9.33 25.74
CA PHE A 185 -0.31 -9.88 24.65
C PHE A 185 0.53 -10.63 23.62
N ILE A 186 1.76 -10.25 23.34
CA ILE A 186 2.53 -10.92 22.27
C ILE A 186 3.11 -12.28 22.69
N PRO A 187 3.08 -13.32 21.83
CA PRO A 187 3.71 -14.61 22.10
C PRO A 187 5.18 -14.52 22.55
N SER A 188 5.55 -15.27 23.60
CA SER A 188 6.91 -15.25 24.18
C SER A 188 8.03 -15.60 23.20
N ARG A 189 7.74 -16.34 22.12
CA ARG A 189 8.68 -16.64 21.03
C ARG A 189 9.20 -15.37 20.33
N ILE A 190 8.39 -14.31 20.31
CA ILE A 190 8.68 -13.03 19.67
C ILE A 190 9.74 -12.26 20.45
N LYS A 191 9.75 -12.42 21.78
CA LYS A 191 10.78 -11.83 22.66
C LYS A 191 12.18 -12.36 22.38
N LYS A 192 12.32 -13.45 21.60
CA LYS A 192 13.60 -14.08 21.24
C LYS A 192 13.95 -13.98 19.76
N SER A 193 12.95 -13.98 18.86
CA SER A 193 13.14 -13.74 17.42
C SER A 193 11.82 -13.39 16.76
N LEU A 194 11.80 -12.31 15.96
CA LEU A 194 10.68 -11.97 15.08
C LEU A 194 10.49 -13.11 14.06
N ARG A 195 9.45 -13.92 14.24
CA ARG A 195 9.14 -15.06 13.38
C ARG A 195 7.65 -15.11 13.14
N PHE A 196 7.26 -15.17 11.87
CA PHE A 196 5.89 -15.45 11.49
C PHE A 196 5.36 -16.71 12.17
N GLY A 197 4.07 -16.70 12.45
CA GLY A 197 3.34 -17.79 13.07
C GLY A 197 2.07 -17.28 13.75
N PRO A 198 1.19 -18.19 14.18
CA PRO A 198 -0.13 -17.84 14.71
C PRO A 198 -0.02 -17.06 16.02
N VAL A 199 -0.68 -15.92 16.11
CA VAL A 199 -0.74 -15.11 17.34
C VAL A 199 -1.84 -15.68 18.23
N ASP A 200 -1.48 -16.76 18.94
CA ASP A 200 -2.40 -17.48 19.82
C ASP A 200 -2.30 -16.95 21.24
N ILE A 201 -3.38 -16.34 21.73
CA ILE A 201 -3.47 -15.85 23.10
C ILE A 201 -4.68 -16.48 23.78
N ARG A 202 -4.39 -17.18 24.89
CA ARG A 202 -5.36 -17.95 25.68
C ARG A 202 -6.17 -18.97 24.84
N SER A 203 -5.59 -19.56 23.80
CA SER A 203 -6.26 -20.52 22.88
C SER A 203 -7.22 -19.86 21.87
N HIS A 204 -7.07 -18.57 21.63
CA HIS A 204 -7.69 -17.88 20.50
C HIS A 204 -6.62 -17.34 19.55
N THR A 205 -6.77 -17.62 18.26
CA THR A 205 -5.88 -17.15 17.20
C THR A 205 -6.34 -15.78 16.72
N TRP A 206 -5.57 -14.74 17.05
CA TRP A 206 -5.89 -13.35 16.69
C TRP A 206 -5.50 -12.99 15.25
N ILE A 207 -4.51 -13.70 14.72
CA ILE A 207 -4.12 -13.67 13.31
C ILE A 207 -3.20 -14.87 13.04
N ASP A 208 -3.35 -15.50 11.88
CA ASP A 208 -2.41 -16.51 11.39
C ASP A 208 -2.22 -16.33 9.89
N ILE A 209 -1.10 -15.70 9.52
CA ILE A 209 -0.73 -15.50 8.12
C ILE A 209 -0.06 -16.78 7.61
N SER A 210 -0.62 -17.38 6.55
CA SER A 210 -0.04 -18.52 5.84
C SER A 210 0.92 -18.07 4.73
N GLN A 211 0.65 -16.93 4.09
CA GLN A 211 1.45 -16.45 2.97
C GLN A 211 1.45 -14.92 2.85
N ILE A 212 2.55 -14.36 2.36
CA ILE A 212 2.65 -12.95 1.96
C ILE A 212 3.19 -12.93 0.54
N ARG A 213 2.40 -12.40 -0.40
CA ARG A 213 2.75 -12.31 -1.82
C ARG A 213 2.84 -10.88 -2.30
N TYR A 214 3.77 -10.64 -3.19
CA TYR A 214 3.88 -9.41 -3.96
C TYR A 214 3.61 -9.78 -5.41
N SER A 215 2.61 -9.14 -6.02
CA SER A 215 2.37 -9.19 -7.46
C SER A 215 2.66 -7.82 -8.04
N MET A 216 3.50 -7.75 -9.07
CA MET A 216 3.76 -6.54 -9.83
C MET A 216 3.23 -6.69 -11.25
N HIS A 217 2.59 -5.64 -11.72
CA HIS A 217 2.10 -5.53 -13.09
C HIS A 217 2.78 -4.32 -13.73
N LYS A 218 3.26 -4.50 -14.96
CA LYS A 218 3.79 -3.43 -15.82
C LYS A 218 2.76 -3.14 -16.91
N ARG A 219 2.61 -1.86 -17.28
CA ARG A 219 1.74 -1.47 -18.40
C ARG A 219 2.21 -2.14 -19.69
N GLY A 220 1.27 -2.73 -20.44
CA GLY A 220 1.54 -3.36 -21.72
C GLY A 220 1.89 -2.37 -22.82
N MET A 221 2.45 -2.86 -23.92
CA MET A 221 2.75 -2.05 -25.12
C MET A 221 1.49 -1.47 -25.78
N ASP A 222 0.32 -2.08 -25.52
CA ASP A 222 -0.99 -1.57 -25.93
C ASP A 222 -1.45 -0.37 -25.08
N GLY A 223 -0.66 0.03 -24.08
CA GLY A 223 -0.97 1.13 -23.18
C GLY A 223 -1.92 0.75 -22.05
N HIS A 224 -2.21 -0.54 -21.84
CA HIS A 224 -3.18 -1.01 -20.85
C HIS A 224 -2.54 -1.95 -19.83
N PHE A 225 -3.10 -1.99 -18.62
CA PHE A 225 -2.78 -3.01 -17.64
C PHE A 225 -3.66 -4.23 -17.86
N ASN A 226 -3.07 -5.42 -17.77
CA ASN A 226 -3.83 -6.67 -17.75
C ASN A 226 -3.55 -7.41 -16.44
N PHE A 227 -4.38 -7.14 -15.44
CA PHE A 227 -4.26 -7.76 -14.11
C PHE A 227 -4.56 -9.26 -14.08
N ASN A 228 -5.15 -9.81 -15.16
CA ASN A 228 -5.45 -11.24 -15.28
C ASN A 228 -4.37 -12.02 -16.04
N ASN A 229 -3.46 -11.31 -16.73
CA ASN A 229 -2.41 -11.94 -17.51
C ASN A 229 -1.16 -12.16 -16.66
N LYS A 230 -0.60 -13.37 -16.75
CA LYS A 230 0.64 -13.78 -16.07
C LYS A 230 1.84 -13.84 -17.02
N ASN A 231 1.81 -13.04 -18.08
CA ASN A 231 2.94 -12.90 -19.00
C ASN A 231 4.15 -12.33 -18.25
N THR A 232 5.26 -13.06 -18.23
CA THR A 232 6.50 -12.69 -17.51
C THR A 232 7.10 -11.36 -17.97
N ALA A 233 6.77 -10.88 -19.17
CA ALA A 233 7.21 -9.56 -19.64
C ALA A 233 6.46 -8.40 -18.97
N THR A 234 5.27 -8.63 -18.43
CA THR A 234 4.40 -7.59 -17.84
C THR A 234 3.89 -7.94 -16.45
N PHE A 235 4.30 -9.08 -15.90
CA PHE A 235 3.88 -9.58 -14.59
C PHE A 235 5.04 -10.29 -13.89
N ALA A 236 5.21 -9.99 -12.61
CA ALA A 236 6.06 -10.74 -11.69
C ALA A 236 5.28 -11.06 -10.41
N GLU A 237 5.58 -12.21 -9.80
CA GLU A 237 5.06 -12.58 -8.49
C GLU A 237 6.19 -13.14 -7.63
N GLY A 238 6.19 -12.73 -6.37
CA GLY A 238 7.14 -13.17 -5.37
C GLY A 238 6.43 -13.52 -4.08
N THR A 239 7.05 -14.42 -3.31
CA THR A 239 6.59 -14.81 -1.99
C THR A 239 7.61 -14.35 -0.95
N LEU A 240 7.17 -13.54 0.01
CA LEU A 240 8.02 -13.12 1.13
C LEU A 240 8.00 -14.16 2.27
N TYR A 241 6.84 -14.79 2.46
CA TYR A 241 6.59 -15.81 3.48
C TYR A 241 5.59 -16.83 2.90
N PRO A 242 5.75 -18.16 3.10
CA PRO A 242 6.65 -18.83 4.05
C PRO A 242 8.08 -19.07 3.57
N ILE A 243 8.31 -18.99 2.26
CA ILE A 243 9.63 -19.16 1.65
C ILE A 243 9.95 -17.85 0.94
N LEU A 244 11.09 -17.25 1.27
CA LEU A 244 11.57 -16.04 0.60
C LEU A 244 11.98 -16.39 -0.83
N GLN A 245 11.16 -15.98 -1.79
CA GLN A 245 11.35 -16.13 -3.23
C GLN A 245 10.88 -14.84 -3.88
N MET A 246 11.79 -13.89 -4.03
CA MET A 246 11.49 -12.54 -4.51
C MET A 246 12.20 -12.21 -5.83
N ASP A 247 13.01 -13.12 -6.37
CA ASP A 247 13.86 -12.90 -7.53
C ASP A 247 13.09 -12.27 -8.70
N ASP A 248 11.94 -12.82 -9.11
CA ASP A 248 11.15 -12.25 -10.22
C ASP A 248 10.63 -10.84 -9.92
N VAL A 249 10.27 -10.57 -8.66
CA VAL A 249 9.83 -9.24 -8.20
C VAL A 249 11.01 -8.28 -8.14
N GLU A 250 12.19 -8.73 -7.70
CA GLU A 250 13.42 -7.93 -7.70
C GLU A 250 13.80 -7.51 -9.11
N HIS A 251 13.80 -8.43 -10.08
CA HIS A 251 14.08 -8.09 -11.47
C HIS A 251 13.07 -7.07 -12.03
N MET A 252 11.79 -7.18 -11.67
CA MET A 252 10.77 -6.21 -12.11
C MET A 252 10.88 -4.86 -11.38
N LEU A 253 11.32 -4.84 -10.12
CA LEU A 253 11.63 -3.62 -9.39
C LEU A 253 12.83 -2.90 -10.00
N ASP A 254 13.88 -3.63 -10.38
CA ASP A 254 15.05 -3.07 -11.06
C ASP A 254 14.65 -2.44 -12.40
N ASP A 255 13.85 -3.13 -13.21
CA ASP A 255 13.29 -2.55 -14.45
C ASP A 255 12.43 -1.32 -14.16
N ALA A 256 11.60 -1.34 -13.12
CA ALA A 256 10.80 -0.18 -12.73
C ALA A 256 11.67 1.02 -12.31
N ALA A 257 12.70 0.76 -11.52
CA ALA A 257 13.62 1.76 -11.00
C ALA A 257 14.47 2.38 -12.13
N GLU A 258 14.98 1.58 -13.05
CA GLU A 258 15.68 2.08 -14.25
C GLU A 258 14.75 2.89 -15.15
N ASN A 259 13.51 2.46 -15.37
CA ASN A 259 12.53 3.24 -16.14
C ASN A 259 12.21 4.59 -15.47
N LEU A 260 12.15 4.63 -14.13
CA LEU A 260 12.00 5.89 -13.39
C LEU A 260 13.24 6.78 -13.56
N LYS A 261 14.44 6.22 -13.49
CA LYS A 261 15.70 6.95 -13.69
C LYS A 261 15.79 7.55 -15.11
N GLU A 262 15.47 6.77 -16.14
CA GLU A 262 15.43 7.26 -17.53
C GLU A 262 14.38 8.35 -17.72
N TYR A 263 13.25 8.26 -17.01
CA TYR A 263 12.24 9.32 -16.99
C TYR A 263 12.77 10.62 -16.37
N ILE A 264 13.53 10.54 -15.26
CA ILE A 264 14.19 11.72 -14.66
C ILE A 264 15.17 12.35 -15.63
N ILE A 265 16.02 11.55 -16.26
CA ILE A 265 17.00 12.02 -17.26
C ILE A 265 16.27 12.74 -18.41
N SER A 266 15.16 12.17 -18.89
CA SER A 266 14.35 12.78 -19.95
C SER A 266 13.74 14.13 -19.52
N LEU A 267 13.33 14.25 -18.25
CA LEU A 267 12.88 15.54 -17.70
C LEU A 267 14.02 16.57 -17.64
N MET A 268 15.19 16.16 -17.15
CA MET A 268 16.37 17.04 -17.09
C MET A 268 16.77 17.56 -18.48
N GLU A 269 16.73 16.69 -19.50
CA GLU A 269 16.99 17.06 -20.89
C GLU A 269 15.91 17.98 -21.45
N GLY A 270 14.64 17.68 -21.19
CA GLY A 270 13.51 18.52 -21.61
C GLY A 270 13.51 19.91 -20.96
N MET A 271 14.10 20.03 -19.76
CA MET A 271 14.30 21.29 -19.05
C MET A 271 15.53 22.06 -19.52
N GLY A 272 16.38 21.47 -20.36
CA GLY A 272 17.61 22.10 -20.85
C GLY A 272 18.69 22.23 -19.78
N LEU A 273 18.73 21.34 -18.78
CA LEU A 273 19.78 21.35 -17.75
C LEU A 273 21.16 21.08 -18.36
N GLU A 274 22.21 21.50 -17.66
CA GLU A 274 23.59 21.34 -18.14
C GLU A 274 23.91 19.89 -18.51
N GLN A 275 24.61 19.71 -19.64
CA GLN A 275 24.98 18.38 -20.14
C GLN A 275 25.81 17.58 -19.12
N SER A 276 26.62 18.25 -18.30
CA SER A 276 27.38 17.65 -17.19
C SER A 276 26.47 17.02 -16.13
N ALA A 277 25.38 17.70 -15.75
CA ALA A 277 24.40 17.22 -14.78
C ALA A 277 23.62 16.03 -15.33
N VAL A 278 23.15 16.12 -16.58
CA VAL A 278 22.47 15.01 -17.29
C VAL A 278 23.40 13.79 -17.39
N GLN A 279 24.67 13.99 -17.74
CA GLN A 279 25.64 12.91 -17.84
C GLN A 279 25.92 12.26 -16.48
N SER A 280 26.01 13.06 -15.40
CA SER A 280 26.13 12.54 -14.03
C SER A 280 24.97 11.62 -13.66
N ALA A 281 23.73 12.01 -14.00
CA ALA A 281 22.55 11.18 -13.79
C ALA A 281 22.61 9.88 -14.59
N ARG A 282 22.98 9.94 -15.87
CA ARG A 282 23.18 8.76 -16.75
C ARG A 282 24.22 7.79 -16.20
N ASP A 283 25.36 8.32 -15.73
CA ASP A 283 26.49 7.54 -15.24
C ASP A 283 26.26 6.95 -13.84
N SER A 284 25.32 7.51 -13.07
CA SER A 284 24.93 6.95 -11.79
C SER A 284 24.43 5.50 -11.93
N ARG A 285 24.69 4.69 -10.92
CA ARG A 285 24.26 3.28 -10.82
C ARG A 285 23.57 3.07 -9.47
N PRO A 286 22.45 3.75 -9.22
CA PRO A 286 21.67 3.52 -8.00
C PRO A 286 21.21 2.06 -7.97
N MET A 287 21.08 1.50 -6.78
CA MET A 287 20.61 0.12 -6.60
C MET A 287 19.30 0.15 -5.84
N PHE A 288 18.26 -0.43 -6.44
CA PHE A 288 16.98 -0.60 -5.76
C PHE A 288 17.07 -1.83 -4.86
N ASP A 289 17.39 -1.62 -3.59
CA ASP A 289 17.54 -2.70 -2.61
C ASP A 289 16.44 -2.62 -1.55
N PRO A 290 15.34 -3.38 -1.70
CA PRO A 290 14.30 -3.44 -0.70
C PRO A 290 14.80 -4.04 0.62
N VAL A 291 15.82 -4.91 0.62
CA VAL A 291 16.27 -5.63 1.84
C VAL A 291 15.14 -6.49 2.43
N TRP A 292 14.70 -7.52 1.71
CA TRP A 292 13.55 -8.36 2.09
C TRP A 292 13.66 -9.02 3.48
N GLY A 293 14.88 -9.29 3.96
CA GLY A 293 15.09 -9.76 5.33
C GLY A 293 14.64 -8.75 6.38
N ALA A 294 14.87 -7.45 6.15
CA ALA A 294 14.36 -6.38 7.00
C ALA A 294 12.84 -6.20 6.82
N ALA A 295 12.33 -6.36 5.58
CA ALA A 295 10.89 -6.38 5.31
C ALA A 295 10.18 -7.42 6.17
N THR A 296 10.69 -8.66 6.15
CA THR A 296 10.19 -9.80 6.92
C THR A 296 10.06 -9.46 8.40
N ASN A 297 11.11 -8.88 9.00
CA ASN A 297 11.08 -8.49 10.41
C ASN A 297 10.02 -7.41 10.70
N SER A 298 9.99 -6.35 9.89
CA SER A 298 9.03 -5.25 10.09
C SER A 298 7.58 -5.69 9.89
N ILE A 299 7.32 -6.52 8.87
CA ILE A 299 5.97 -7.04 8.60
C ILE A 299 5.55 -8.05 9.67
N SER A 300 6.48 -8.87 10.18
CA SER A 300 6.20 -9.73 11.33
C SER A 300 5.78 -8.92 12.56
N LEU A 301 6.43 -7.78 12.84
CA LEU A 301 6.02 -6.88 13.91
C LEU A 301 4.62 -6.29 13.65
N ALA A 302 4.36 -5.86 12.42
CA ALA A 302 3.07 -5.32 12.00
C ALA A 302 1.93 -6.34 12.19
N ILE A 303 2.15 -7.62 11.91
CA ILE A 303 1.17 -8.69 12.19
C ILE A 303 0.83 -8.75 13.68
N TYR A 304 1.81 -8.61 14.58
CA TYR A 304 1.54 -8.63 16.02
C TYR A 304 0.79 -7.39 16.48
N LEU A 305 1.11 -6.22 15.92
CA LEU A 305 0.38 -4.99 16.19
C LEU A 305 -1.07 -5.12 15.69
N THR A 306 -1.29 -5.66 14.49
CA THR A 306 -2.62 -5.95 13.96
C THR A 306 -3.40 -6.92 14.87
N ALA A 307 -2.77 -7.99 15.36
CA ALA A 307 -3.41 -8.89 16.33
C ALA A 307 -3.82 -8.18 17.62
N TYR A 308 -2.97 -7.27 18.11
CA TYR A 308 -3.26 -6.48 19.30
C TYR A 308 -4.38 -5.46 19.06
N CYS A 309 -4.42 -4.82 17.89
CA CYS A 309 -5.54 -3.99 17.45
C CYS A 309 -6.84 -4.80 17.47
N HIS A 310 -6.88 -5.99 16.86
CA HIS A 310 -8.05 -6.87 16.91
C HIS A 310 -8.48 -7.20 18.34
N TYR A 311 -7.53 -7.41 19.26
CA TYR A 311 -7.81 -7.65 20.68
C TYR A 311 -8.44 -6.45 21.37
N LEU A 312 -7.85 -5.27 21.21
CA LEU A 312 -8.38 -4.05 21.80
C LEU A 312 -9.75 -3.70 21.21
N ASP A 313 -9.91 -3.83 19.90
CA ASP A 313 -11.18 -3.59 19.21
C ASP A 313 -12.26 -4.53 19.75
N TRP A 314 -12.02 -5.84 19.77
CA TRP A 314 -12.98 -6.81 20.33
C TRP A 314 -13.30 -6.56 21.81
N ARG A 315 -12.31 -6.10 22.59
CA ARG A 315 -12.46 -5.85 24.02
C ARG A 315 -13.25 -4.57 24.31
N HIS A 316 -13.01 -3.50 23.54
CA HIS A 316 -13.64 -2.19 23.70
C HIS A 316 -15.02 -2.11 23.03
N HIS A 317 -15.21 -2.80 21.91
CA HIS A 317 -16.51 -3.00 21.30
C HIS A 317 -17.28 -4.03 22.13
N LYS A 318 -17.84 -3.56 23.26
CA LYS A 318 -19.04 -4.17 23.82
C LYS A 318 -20.03 -4.23 22.66
N TYR A 319 -20.51 -5.41 22.31
CA TYR A 319 -21.69 -5.51 21.48
C TYR A 319 -22.81 -4.67 22.10
N ASP A 320 -23.02 -3.46 21.57
CA ASP A 320 -24.34 -2.91 21.38
C ASP A 320 -25.07 -3.93 20.52
N LYS A 321 -25.82 -4.77 21.22
CA LYS A 321 -26.94 -5.50 20.64
C LYS A 321 -27.95 -4.45 20.20
N HIS A 322 -27.84 -3.95 18.97
CA HIS A 322 -29.03 -3.51 18.29
C HIS A 322 -29.88 -4.76 18.02
N LYS A 323 -30.88 -4.92 18.90
CA LYS A 323 -32.05 -5.77 18.72
C LYS A 323 -32.88 -5.31 17.53
#